data_AF-A0A9P6U325-F1
#
_entry.id   AF-A0A9P6U325-F1
#
_cell.length_a   1.000
_cell.length_b   1.000
_cell.length_c   1.000
_cell.angle_alpha   90.00
_cell.angle_beta   90.00
_cell.angle_gamma   90.00
#
_symmetry.space_group_name_H-M   'P 1'
#
loop_
_entity.id
_entity.type
_entity.pdbx_description
1 polymer ?
#
loop_
_entity_poly.entity_id
_entity_poly.type
_entity_poly.pdbx_seq_one_letter_code
_entity_poly.pdbx_strand_id
1 'polypeptide(L)'
;MIRAMLPPSAGEDVSQDASSKVHQEDVVAQLFTRSTRHLNPALAAITTAIYTHMLVQGHISPYLRPWQIAATSICIGGAILRVWCYRELGRFFTYELSIRKNHQLVGTGPYRYLLHPSYTGMFVTVVAWSMLTAVEGVWDVVLKTYFDVSLPPWLAFIAFSLPFALLIGRRVRSEEAMLATNFGEAFEEFRRHRARFIPFIF
;
A
#
# COMPACT_ATOMS: atom_id res chain seq x y z
N MET A 1 -33.29 37.52 -11.38
CA MET A 1 -33.85 36.29 -11.98
C MET A 1 -32.82 35.73 -12.95
N ILE A 2 -31.93 34.84 -12.49
CA ILE A 2 -30.90 34.22 -13.33
C ILE A 2 -31.33 32.79 -13.60
N ARG A 3 -31.55 32.54 -14.89
CA ARG A 3 -32.03 31.30 -15.51
C ARG A 3 -30.98 30.20 -15.28
N ALA A 4 -31.37 29.14 -14.60
CA ALA A 4 -30.58 27.91 -14.52
C ALA A 4 -30.32 27.40 -15.94
N MET A 5 -29.05 27.38 -16.36
CA MET A 5 -28.62 26.70 -17.58
C MET A 5 -28.18 25.30 -17.20
N LEU A 6 -28.97 24.31 -17.63
CA LEU A 6 -28.61 22.91 -17.55
C LEU A 6 -27.45 22.62 -18.51
N PRO A 7 -26.50 21.75 -18.12
CA PRO A 7 -25.42 21.31 -19.01
C PRO A 7 -25.98 20.51 -20.20
N PRO A 8 -25.30 20.55 -21.37
CA PRO A 8 -25.73 19.82 -22.55
C PRO A 8 -25.69 18.31 -22.28
N SER A 9 -26.69 17.61 -22.78
CA SER A 9 -26.97 16.17 -22.60
C SER A 9 -25.90 15.28 -23.24
N ALA A 10 -24.72 15.23 -22.63
CA ALA A 10 -23.68 14.22 -22.83
C ALA A 10 -23.37 13.50 -21.49
N GLY A 11 -24.38 13.40 -20.62
CA GLY A 11 -24.21 13.13 -19.19
C GLY A 11 -24.59 11.73 -18.72
N GLU A 12 -25.13 10.85 -19.56
CA GLU A 12 -25.48 9.48 -19.14
C GLU A 12 -24.37 8.46 -19.42
N ASP A 13 -23.73 8.49 -20.60
CA ASP A 13 -22.68 7.53 -20.94
C ASP A 13 -21.39 7.73 -20.12
N VAL A 14 -20.96 8.98 -19.91
CA VAL A 14 -19.74 9.29 -19.14
C VAL A 14 -19.96 9.06 -17.64
N SER A 15 -21.17 9.29 -17.13
CA SER A 15 -21.49 9.04 -15.71
C SER A 15 -21.69 7.55 -15.42
N GLN A 16 -22.27 6.79 -16.36
CA GLN A 16 -22.37 5.32 -16.27
C GLN A 16 -21.00 4.65 -16.41
N ASP A 17 -20.13 5.11 -17.34
CA ASP A 17 -18.77 4.60 -17.48
C ASP A 17 -17.92 4.92 -16.22
N ALA A 18 -18.02 6.14 -15.70
CA ALA A 18 -17.34 6.51 -14.45
C ALA A 18 -17.86 5.71 -13.24
N SER A 19 -19.18 5.53 -13.12
CA SER A 19 -19.79 4.72 -12.05
C SER A 19 -19.41 3.24 -12.16
N SER A 20 -19.38 2.69 -13.38
CA SER A 20 -18.96 1.30 -13.62
C SER A 20 -17.47 1.10 -13.32
N LYS A 21 -16.61 2.06 -13.69
CA LYS A 21 -15.17 2.05 -13.39
C LYS A 21 -14.92 2.16 -11.90
N VAL A 22 -15.60 3.06 -11.19
CA VAL A 22 -15.49 3.17 -9.72
C VAL A 22 -15.97 1.89 -9.05
N HIS A 23 -17.10 1.32 -9.50
CA HIS A 23 -17.59 0.05 -8.97
C HIS A 23 -16.63 -1.12 -9.24
N GLN A 24 -16.04 -1.17 -10.43
CA GLN A 24 -15.06 -2.19 -10.79
C GLN A 24 -13.74 -2.01 -10.01
N GLU A 25 -13.29 -0.78 -9.80
CA GLU A 25 -12.15 -0.47 -8.93
C GLU A 25 -12.43 -0.85 -7.48
N ASP A 26 -13.65 -0.64 -6.98
CA ASP A 26 -14.09 -1.05 -5.65
C ASP A 26 -14.12 -2.57 -5.50
N VAL A 27 -14.62 -3.30 -6.50
CA VAL A 27 -14.61 -4.78 -6.50
C VAL A 27 -13.17 -5.31 -6.50
N VAL A 28 -12.29 -4.76 -7.33
CA VAL A 28 -10.86 -5.12 -7.34
C VAL A 28 -10.20 -4.76 -6.00
N ALA A 29 -10.53 -3.60 -5.44
CA ALA A 29 -10.00 -3.14 -4.16
C ALA A 29 -10.47 -4.02 -2.99
N GLN A 30 -11.74 -4.45 -2.98
CA GLN A 30 -12.31 -5.34 -1.97
C GLN A 30 -11.74 -6.75 -2.10
N LEU A 31 -11.64 -7.28 -3.32
CA LEU A 31 -11.00 -8.57 -3.59
C LEU A 31 -9.53 -8.56 -3.17
N PHE A 32 -8.81 -7.47 -3.44
CA PHE A 32 -7.43 -7.28 -2.98
C PHE A 32 -7.34 -7.20 -1.45
N THR A 33 -8.21 -6.43 -0.79
CA THR A 33 -8.27 -6.35 0.68
C THR A 33 -8.56 -7.71 1.32
N ARG A 34 -9.53 -8.45 0.76
CA ARG A 34 -9.93 -9.77 1.25
C ARG A 34 -8.82 -10.80 1.02
N SER A 35 -8.18 -10.76 -0.14
CA SER A 35 -7.04 -11.61 -0.49
C SER A 35 -5.84 -11.32 0.42
N THR A 36 -5.45 -10.06 0.58
CA THR A 36 -4.30 -9.66 1.42
C THR A 36 -4.48 -10.04 2.90
N ARG A 37 -5.71 -10.10 3.41
CA ARG A 37 -5.98 -10.49 4.81
C ARG A 37 -5.52 -11.92 5.14
N HIS A 38 -5.62 -12.85 4.18
CA HIS A 38 -5.24 -14.24 4.38
C HIS A 38 -3.91 -14.60 3.70
N LEU A 39 -3.61 -13.97 2.56
CA LEU A 39 -2.38 -14.22 1.83
C LEU A 39 -1.14 -13.69 2.56
N ASN A 40 -1.22 -12.52 3.22
CA ASN A 40 -0.06 -11.97 3.92
C ASN A 40 0.47 -12.87 5.06
N PRO A 41 -0.36 -13.34 6.02
CA PRO A 41 0.14 -14.23 7.07
C PRO A 41 0.61 -15.59 6.51
N ALA A 42 -0.03 -16.11 5.47
CA ALA A 42 0.40 -17.33 4.81
C ALA A 42 1.78 -17.17 4.13
N LEU A 43 1.97 -16.08 3.37
CA LEU A 43 3.26 -15.76 2.74
C LEU A 43 4.36 -15.57 3.79
N ALA A 44 4.07 -14.86 4.88
CA ALA A 44 5.02 -14.69 5.97
C ALA A 44 5.40 -16.03 6.64
N ALA A 45 4.43 -16.93 6.84
CA ALA A 45 4.69 -18.26 7.38
C ALA A 45 5.56 -19.09 6.43
N ILE A 46 5.26 -19.07 5.12
CA ILE A 46 6.02 -19.79 4.09
C ILE A 46 7.46 -19.27 4.02
N THR A 47 7.67 -17.96 3.95
CA THR A 47 9.04 -17.41 3.87
C THR A 47 9.82 -17.67 5.15
N THR A 48 9.18 -17.64 6.33
CA THR A 48 9.81 -17.98 7.60
C THR A 48 10.21 -19.47 7.63
N ALA A 49 9.36 -20.36 7.12
CA ALA A 49 9.67 -21.79 7.03
C ALA A 49 10.86 -22.05 6.09
N ILE A 50 10.88 -21.42 4.91
CA ILE A 50 12.00 -21.53 3.96
C ILE A 50 13.28 -20.99 4.57
N TYR A 51 13.23 -19.80 5.20
CA TYR A 51 14.38 -19.20 5.85
C TYR A 51 14.95 -20.09 6.96
N THR A 52 14.07 -20.66 7.79
CA THR A 52 14.47 -21.61 8.86
C THR A 52 15.09 -22.86 8.28
N HIS A 53 14.53 -23.40 7.20
CA HIS A 53 15.10 -24.55 6.50
C HIS A 53 16.49 -24.24 5.91
N MET A 54 16.67 -23.08 5.28
CA MET A 54 17.98 -22.64 4.75
C MET A 54 19.01 -22.44 5.87
N LEU A 55 18.59 -21.94 7.03
CA LEU A 55 19.43 -21.80 8.21
C LEU A 55 19.88 -23.17 8.74
N VAL A 56 18.96 -24.14 8.85
CA VAL A 56 19.27 -25.51 9.31
C VAL A 56 20.20 -26.24 8.33
N GLN A 57 20.05 -26.01 7.03
CA GLN A 57 20.94 -26.57 6.00
C GLN A 57 22.30 -25.88 5.91
N GLY A 58 22.54 -24.80 6.67
CA GLY A 58 23.80 -24.05 6.65
C GLY A 58 24.03 -23.23 5.39
N HIS A 59 23.00 -23.02 4.55
CA HIS A 59 23.08 -22.13 3.39
C HIS A 59 23.16 -20.66 3.80
N ILE A 60 22.65 -20.32 4.99
CA ILE A 60 22.66 -18.96 5.55
C ILE A 60 23.51 -18.96 6.82
N SER A 61 24.30 -17.90 7.00
CA SER A 61 25.07 -17.67 8.22
C SER A 61 24.15 -17.54 9.43
N PRO A 62 24.43 -18.24 10.55
CA PRO A 62 23.62 -18.11 11.77
C PRO A 62 23.78 -16.74 12.45
N TYR A 63 24.82 -15.98 12.09
CA TYR A 63 25.05 -14.64 12.61
C TYR A 63 24.25 -13.59 11.84
N LEU A 64 23.56 -12.73 12.59
CA LEU A 64 22.87 -11.55 12.05
C LEU A 64 23.89 -10.53 11.54
N ARG A 65 23.81 -10.22 10.24
CA ARG A 65 24.62 -9.19 9.60
C ARG A 65 24.07 -7.81 9.97
N PRO A 66 24.91 -6.76 10.13
CA PRO A 66 24.44 -5.42 10.51
C PRO A 66 23.35 -4.85 9.60
N TRP A 67 23.42 -5.14 8.29
CA TRP A 67 22.40 -4.71 7.33
C TRP A 67 21.04 -5.40 7.54
N GLN A 68 21.02 -6.66 8.01
CA GLN A 68 19.78 -7.37 8.32
C GLN A 68 19.10 -6.71 9.52
N ILE A 69 19.87 -6.37 10.56
CA ILE A 69 19.36 -5.66 11.74
C ILE A 69 18.76 -4.31 11.31
N ALA A 70 19.48 -3.56 10.46
CA ALA A 70 18.98 -2.29 9.92
C ALA A 70 17.68 -2.46 9.12
N ALA A 71 17.63 -3.43 8.20
CA ALA A 71 16.46 -3.70 7.38
C ALA A 71 15.25 -4.16 8.21
N THR A 72 15.46 -5.05 9.18
CA THR A 72 14.41 -5.48 10.12
C THR A 72 13.92 -4.31 10.96
N SER A 73 14.81 -3.43 11.42
CA SER A 73 14.44 -2.23 12.18
C SER A 73 13.59 -1.28 11.34
N ILE A 74 13.93 -1.08 10.06
CA ILE A 74 13.14 -0.28 9.11
C ILE A 74 11.77 -0.92 8.88
N CYS A 75 11.70 -2.24 8.72
CA CYS A 75 10.46 -2.99 8.56
C CYS A 75 9.54 -2.81 9.78
N ILE A 76 10.09 -2.96 10.99
CA ILE A 76 9.35 -2.75 12.25
C ILE A 76 8.89 -1.28 12.36
N GLY A 77 9.75 -0.32 12.03
CA GLY A 77 9.41 1.11 12.02
C GLY A 77 8.23 1.41 11.08
N GLY A 78 8.23 0.85 9.86
CA GLY A 78 7.13 0.97 8.91
C GLY A 78 5.82 0.35 9.43
N ALA A 79 5.90 -0.81 10.08
CA ALA A 79 4.76 -1.46 10.70
C ALA A 79 4.21 -0.65 11.89
N ILE A 80 5.07 -0.10 12.74
CA ILE A 80 4.67 0.78 13.86
C ILE A 80 3.99 2.04 13.33
N LEU A 81 4.54 2.68 12.30
CA LEU A 81 3.91 3.85 11.67
C LEU A 81 2.51 3.51 11.17
N ARG A 82 2.33 2.34 10.56
CA ARG A 82 1.02 1.88 10.08
C ARG A 82 0.04 1.62 11.22
N VAL A 83 0.48 0.96 12.30
CA VAL A 83 -0.36 0.77 13.50
C VAL A 83 -0.73 2.10 14.12
N TRP A 84 0.18 3.07 14.17
CA TRP A 84 -0.11 4.42 14.64
C TRP A 84 -1.17 5.10 13.76
N CYS A 85 -1.08 4.98 12.44
CA CYS A 85 -2.11 5.50 11.53
C CYS A 85 -3.49 4.89 11.80
N TYR A 86 -3.56 3.57 12.02
CA TYR A 86 -4.82 2.91 12.36
C TYR A 86 -5.39 3.34 13.71
N ARG A 87 -4.51 3.58 14.69
CA ARG A 87 -4.93 4.11 16.00
C ARG A 87 -5.43 5.54 15.92
N GLU A 88 -4.79 6.39 15.11
CA GLU A 88 -5.20 7.78 14.90
C GLU A 88 -6.51 7.89 14.11
N LEU A 89 -6.70 7.06 13.08
CA LEU A 89 -7.97 7.06 12.35
C LEU A 89 -9.10 6.45 13.17
N GLY A 90 -8.82 5.52 14.08
CA GLY A 90 -9.77 5.02 15.08
C GLY A 90 -11.17 4.74 14.50
N ARG A 91 -12.17 5.52 14.92
CA ARG A 91 -13.59 5.41 14.49
C ARG A 91 -13.88 5.87 13.05
N PHE A 92 -12.93 6.52 12.38
CA PHE A 92 -13.02 7.00 10.99
C PHE A 92 -12.28 6.09 10.01
N PHE A 93 -11.64 5.00 10.46
CA PHE A 93 -11.00 4.02 9.58
C PHE A 93 -12.05 3.06 8.98
N THR A 94 -12.34 3.20 7.69
CA THR A 94 -13.11 2.20 6.93
C THR A 94 -12.21 1.52 5.90
N TYR A 95 -12.19 0.17 5.93
CA TYR A 95 -11.45 -0.66 4.96
C TYR A 95 -12.06 -0.64 3.54
N GLU A 96 -13.29 -0.16 3.44
CA GLU A 96 -14.04 0.09 2.20
C GLU A 96 -14.11 1.60 1.95
N LEU A 97 -13.97 2.04 0.69
CA LEU A 97 -14.24 3.42 0.25
C LEU A 97 -15.74 3.74 0.47
N SER A 98 -16.14 3.95 1.72
CA SER A 98 -17.49 4.35 2.09
C SER A 98 -17.42 5.59 2.95
N ILE A 99 -17.83 6.71 2.36
CA ILE A 99 -18.00 7.96 3.08
C ILE A 99 -19.25 7.82 3.94
N ARG A 100 -19.05 7.68 5.24
CA ARG A 100 -20.15 7.79 6.20
C ARG A 100 -20.63 9.23 6.27
N LYS A 101 -21.93 9.43 6.46
CA LYS A 101 -22.51 10.72 6.86
C LYS A 101 -21.75 11.22 8.10
N ASN A 102 -21.10 12.39 8.02
CA ASN A 102 -20.19 13.02 8.99
C ASN A 102 -18.69 12.61 8.96
N HIS A 103 -18.17 12.12 7.83
CA HIS A 103 -16.72 11.92 7.69
C HIS A 103 -15.99 13.28 7.77
N GLN A 104 -15.00 13.41 8.66
CA GLN A 104 -14.17 14.61 8.82
C GLN A 104 -12.74 14.33 8.39
N LEU A 105 -12.07 15.32 7.80
CA LEU A 105 -10.66 15.23 7.44
C LEU A 105 -9.79 15.21 8.69
N VAL A 106 -9.26 14.03 9.04
CA VAL A 106 -8.41 13.85 10.23
C VAL A 106 -7.02 14.39 9.94
N GLY A 107 -6.67 15.49 10.60
CA GLY A 107 -5.38 16.16 10.43
C GLY A 107 -4.33 15.87 11.50
N THR A 108 -4.61 14.98 12.46
CA THR A 108 -3.80 14.75 13.67
C THR A 108 -2.78 13.61 13.51
N GLY A 109 -1.77 13.59 14.37
CA GLY A 109 -0.75 12.54 14.36
C GLY A 109 0.08 12.51 13.07
N PRO A 110 0.38 11.31 12.49
CA PRO A 110 1.14 11.16 11.25
C PRO A 110 0.49 11.86 10.05
N TYR A 111 -0.84 11.98 10.07
CA TYR A 111 -1.58 12.62 9.00
C TYR A 111 -1.25 14.11 8.90
N ARG A 112 -0.81 14.76 9.99
CA ARG A 112 -0.38 16.18 9.99
C ARG A 112 0.68 16.49 8.94
N TYR A 113 1.56 15.53 8.65
CA TYR A 113 2.72 15.73 7.78
C TYR A 113 2.52 15.09 6.40
N LEU A 114 1.78 13.98 6.35
CA LEU A 114 1.59 13.18 5.15
C LEU A 114 0.11 13.03 4.84
N LEU A 115 -0.24 13.08 3.56
CA LEU A 115 -1.59 12.80 3.10
C LEU A 115 -1.93 11.32 3.30
N HIS A 116 -0.94 10.43 3.10
CA HIS A 116 -1.12 8.98 3.08
C HIS A 116 -0.09 8.20 3.94
N PRO A 117 0.08 8.51 5.24
CA PRO A 117 1.14 7.94 6.08
C PRO A 117 1.04 6.41 6.26
N SER A 118 -0.17 5.85 6.23
CA SER A 118 -0.37 4.39 6.26
C SER A 118 0.20 3.70 5.02
N TYR A 119 0.05 4.31 3.84
CA TYR A 119 0.62 3.79 2.59
C TYR A 119 2.14 3.91 2.58
N THR A 120 2.70 4.98 3.15
CA THR A 120 4.15 5.12 3.37
C THR A 120 4.68 4.00 4.27
N GLY A 121 4.04 3.75 5.42
CA GLY A 121 4.42 2.65 6.32
C GLY A 121 4.32 1.28 5.64
N MET A 122 3.27 1.06 4.84
CA MET A 122 3.10 -0.15 4.04
C MET A 122 4.22 -0.32 3.00
N PHE A 123 4.56 0.74 2.27
CA PHE A 123 5.61 0.71 1.26
C PHE A 123 6.99 0.42 1.88
N VAL A 124 7.33 1.10 2.97
CA VAL A 124 8.59 0.88 3.71
C VAL A 124 8.68 -0.57 4.21
N THR A 125 7.60 -1.10 4.76
CA THR A 125 7.54 -2.49 5.23
C THR A 125 7.79 -3.48 4.09
N VAL A 126 7.13 -3.28 2.95
CA VAL A 126 7.27 -4.17 1.78
C VAL A 126 8.65 -4.10 1.17
N VAL A 127 9.22 -2.91 1.02
CA VAL A 127 10.58 -2.75 0.48
C VAL A 127 11.60 -3.40 1.40
N ALA A 128 11.52 -3.18 2.72
CA ALA A 128 12.44 -3.79 3.67
C ALA A 128 12.35 -5.33 3.68
N TRP A 129 11.13 -5.88 3.66
CA TRP A 129 10.92 -7.32 3.60
C TRP A 129 11.35 -7.95 2.27
N SER A 130 11.05 -7.28 1.16
CA SER A 130 11.49 -7.68 -0.20
C SER A 130 13.02 -7.70 -0.29
N MET A 131 13.70 -6.69 0.27
CA MET A 131 15.16 -6.64 0.30
C MET A 131 15.76 -7.78 1.13
N LEU A 132 15.21 -8.05 2.32
CA LEU A 132 15.65 -9.16 3.18
C LEU A 132 15.54 -10.51 2.45
N THR A 133 14.38 -10.79 1.86
CA THR A 133 14.11 -12.08 1.20
C THR A 133 14.88 -12.24 -0.13
N ALA A 134 15.10 -11.15 -0.87
CA ALA A 134 15.87 -11.16 -2.11
C ALA A 134 17.37 -11.41 -1.88
N VAL A 135 17.98 -10.71 -0.91
CA VAL A 135 19.43 -10.81 -0.66
C VAL A 135 19.81 -12.18 -0.06
N GLU A 136 18.94 -12.75 0.77
CA GLU A 136 19.15 -14.09 1.35
C GLU A 136 18.87 -15.24 0.38
N GLY A 137 18.41 -14.95 -0.85
CA GLY A 137 18.18 -15.97 -1.88
C GLY A 137 16.95 -16.84 -1.62
N VAL A 138 16.03 -16.42 -0.73
CA VAL A 138 14.78 -17.17 -0.47
C VAL A 138 14.00 -17.40 -1.75
N TRP A 139 13.93 -16.36 -2.60
CA TRP A 139 13.26 -16.44 -3.91
C TRP A 139 14.00 -17.34 -4.90
N ASP A 140 15.33 -17.38 -4.87
CA ASP A 140 16.12 -18.23 -5.75
C ASP A 140 15.89 -19.72 -5.42
N VAL A 141 15.82 -20.07 -4.13
CA VAL A 141 15.46 -21.44 -3.71
C VAL A 141 14.08 -21.82 -4.24
N VAL A 142 13.07 -20.98 -4.06
CA VAL A 142 11.70 -21.25 -4.54
C VAL A 142 11.68 -21.41 -6.07
N LEU A 143 12.26 -20.46 -6.80
CA LEU A 143 12.23 -20.47 -8.26
C LEU A 143 12.99 -21.67 -8.84
N LYS A 144 14.14 -22.01 -8.26
CA LYS A 144 14.92 -23.16 -8.67
C LYS A 144 14.22 -24.47 -8.35
N THR A 145 13.60 -24.60 -7.18
CA THR A 145 12.90 -25.83 -6.78
C THR A 145 11.64 -26.11 -7.62
N TYR A 146 10.87 -25.08 -7.97
CA TYR A 146 9.58 -25.28 -8.65
C TYR A 146 9.62 -25.07 -10.17
N PHE A 147 10.53 -24.25 -10.67
CA PHE A 147 10.54 -23.82 -12.07
C PHE A 147 11.88 -24.04 -12.77
N ASP A 148 12.92 -24.52 -12.06
CA ASP A 148 14.29 -24.65 -12.58
C ASP A 148 14.85 -23.33 -13.15
N VAL A 149 14.41 -22.20 -12.58
CA VAL A 149 14.84 -20.85 -12.96
C VAL A 149 15.63 -20.23 -11.81
N SER A 150 16.74 -19.57 -12.13
CA SER A 150 17.46 -18.71 -11.18
C SER A 150 17.32 -17.25 -11.60
N LEU A 151 16.97 -16.39 -10.64
CA LEU A 151 16.86 -14.95 -10.85
C LEU A 151 17.86 -14.22 -9.96
N PRO A 152 18.57 -13.20 -10.48
CA PRO A 152 19.44 -12.40 -9.65
C PRO A 152 18.62 -11.64 -8.58
N PRO A 153 19.15 -11.45 -7.36
CA PRO A 153 18.43 -10.84 -6.24
C PRO A 153 17.76 -9.50 -6.56
N TRP A 154 18.42 -8.64 -7.33
CA TRP A 154 17.88 -7.33 -7.69
C TRP A 154 16.63 -7.44 -8.59
N LEU A 155 16.54 -8.47 -9.43
CA LEU A 155 15.38 -8.68 -10.30
C LEU A 155 14.20 -9.25 -9.51
N ALA A 156 14.44 -10.16 -8.57
CA ALA A 156 13.42 -10.64 -7.64
C ALA A 156 12.85 -9.50 -6.79
N PHE A 157 13.73 -8.61 -6.31
CA PHE A 157 13.32 -7.40 -5.58
C PHE A 157 12.42 -6.48 -6.41
N ILE A 158 12.79 -6.21 -7.67
CA ILE A 158 11.99 -5.36 -8.57
C ILE A 158 10.66 -6.05 -8.89
N ALA A 159 10.68 -7.34 -9.23
CA ALA A 159 9.50 -8.11 -9.57
C ALA A 159 8.46 -8.14 -8.44
N PHE A 160 8.91 -8.16 -7.19
CA PHE A 160 8.01 -8.10 -6.03
C PHE A 160 7.57 -6.67 -5.69
N SER A 161 8.49 -5.71 -5.73
CA SER A 161 8.23 -4.34 -5.23
C SER A 161 7.45 -3.48 -6.24
N LEU A 162 7.68 -3.66 -7.54
CA LEU A 162 7.09 -2.80 -8.59
C LEU A 162 5.56 -2.97 -8.71
N PRO A 163 4.98 -4.18 -8.80
CA PRO A 163 3.53 -4.34 -8.86
C PRO A 163 2.85 -3.75 -7.62
N PHE A 164 3.47 -3.92 -6.45
CA PHE A 164 2.96 -3.39 -5.19
C PHE A 164 2.96 -1.86 -5.17
N ALA A 165 4.04 -1.22 -5.64
CA ALA A 165 4.12 0.23 -5.78
C ALA A 165 3.04 0.77 -6.74
N LEU A 166 2.81 0.10 -7.87
CA LEU A 166 1.78 0.48 -8.84
C LEU A 166 0.37 0.37 -8.24
N LEU A 167 0.08 -0.71 -7.51
CA LEU A 167 -1.22 -0.89 -6.86
C LEU A 167 -1.48 0.17 -5.79
N ILE A 168 -0.48 0.50 -4.97
CA ILE A 168 -0.58 1.61 -4.00
C ILE A 168 -0.84 2.92 -4.74
N GLY A 169 -0.08 3.22 -5.78
CA GLY A 169 -0.21 4.45 -6.54
C GLY A 169 -1.60 4.60 -7.18
N ARG A 170 -2.14 3.52 -7.76
CA ARG A 170 -3.51 3.51 -8.29
C ARG A 170 -4.55 3.73 -7.19
N ARG A 171 -4.39 3.05 -6.06
CA ARG A 171 -5.35 3.15 -4.94
C ARG A 171 -5.37 4.53 -4.32
N VAL A 172 -4.20 5.15 -4.14
CA VAL A 172 -4.09 6.53 -3.65
C VAL A 172 -4.78 7.52 -4.60
N ARG A 173 -4.62 7.36 -5.91
CA ARG A 173 -5.32 8.24 -6.89
C ARG A 173 -6.83 8.09 -6.80
N SER A 174 -7.33 6.86 -6.66
CA SER A 174 -8.77 6.59 -6.50
C SER A 174 -9.32 7.20 -5.20
N GLU A 175 -8.57 7.07 -4.09
CA GLU A 175 -8.93 7.66 -2.80
C GLU A 175 -8.94 9.19 -2.84
N GLU A 176 -7.92 9.82 -3.44
CA GLU A 176 -7.88 11.28 -3.61
C GLU A 176 -8.99 11.78 -4.53
N ALA A 177 -9.34 11.05 -5.60
CA ALA A 177 -10.45 11.41 -6.49
C ALA A 177 -11.79 11.34 -5.75
N MET A 178 -12.00 10.31 -4.92
CA MET A 178 -13.17 10.21 -4.05
C MET A 178 -13.22 11.37 -3.05
N LEU A 179 -12.11 11.70 -2.38
CA LEU A 179 -12.05 12.80 -1.42
C LEU A 179 -12.29 14.16 -2.10
N ALA A 180 -11.71 14.39 -3.27
CA ALA A 180 -11.93 15.60 -4.06
C ALA A 180 -13.40 15.75 -4.48
N THR A 181 -14.04 14.66 -4.90
CA THR A 181 -15.46 14.67 -5.32
C THR A 181 -16.40 14.99 -4.15
N ASN A 182 -16.07 14.55 -2.93
CA ASN A 182 -16.97 14.71 -1.77
C ASN A 182 -16.69 15.94 -0.92
N PHE A 183 -15.43 16.37 -0.81
CA PHE A 183 -15.02 17.50 0.04
C PHE A 183 -14.62 18.75 -0.75
N GLY A 184 -14.42 18.64 -2.08
CA GLY A 184 -14.13 19.78 -2.95
C GLY A 184 -12.96 20.63 -2.46
N GLU A 185 -13.22 21.92 -2.22
CA GLU A 185 -12.21 22.91 -1.79
C GLU A 185 -11.54 22.57 -0.45
N ALA A 186 -12.27 21.97 0.50
CA ALA A 186 -11.71 21.58 1.79
C ALA A 186 -10.60 20.53 1.65
N PHE A 187 -10.71 19.62 0.67
CA PHE A 187 -9.67 18.65 0.37
C PHE A 187 -8.47 19.29 -0.34
N GLU A 188 -8.70 20.23 -1.24
CA GLU A 188 -7.61 20.96 -1.91
C GLU A 188 -6.78 21.80 -0.92
N GLU A 189 -7.42 22.46 0.05
CA GLU A 189 -6.72 23.16 1.13
C GLU A 189 -5.93 22.19 2.03
N PHE A 190 -6.52 21.04 2.33
CA PHE A 190 -5.88 19.97 3.10
C PHE A 190 -4.67 19.38 2.38
N ARG A 191 -4.74 19.21 1.05
CA ARG A 191 -3.67 18.69 0.20
C ARG A 191 -2.50 19.67 0.07
N ARG A 192 -2.75 20.97 -0.05
CA ARG A 192 -1.70 21.99 -0.26
C ARG A 192 -0.60 21.99 0.79
N HIS A 193 -0.92 21.57 2.01
CA HIS A 193 -0.01 21.66 3.14
C HIS A 193 0.67 20.32 3.51
N ARG A 194 0.46 19.25 2.72
CA ARG A 194 0.88 17.88 3.09
C ARG A 194 1.57 17.17 1.92
N ALA A 195 2.65 16.44 2.23
CA ALA A 195 3.34 15.64 1.22
C ALA A 195 2.59 14.32 0.95
N ARG A 196 2.64 13.83 -0.29
CA ARG A 196 1.81 12.70 -0.73
C ARG A 196 2.25 11.36 -0.15
N PHE A 197 3.56 11.08 -0.16
CA PHE A 197 4.12 9.80 0.29
C PHE A 197 5.34 9.96 1.20
N ILE A 198 6.30 10.80 0.82
CA ILE A 198 7.55 11.00 1.55
C ILE A 198 7.63 12.50 1.86
N PRO A 199 7.91 12.90 3.11
CA PRO A 199 8.16 14.30 3.40
C PRO A 199 9.29 14.79 2.48
N PHE A 200 9.12 15.94 1.81
CA PHE A 200 10.10 16.58 0.91
C PHE A 200 10.25 16.01 -0.52
N ILE A 201 9.45 15.02 -0.93
CA ILE A 201 9.37 14.60 -2.35
C ILE A 201 7.96 14.94 -2.86
N PHE A 202 7.88 15.94 -3.75
CA PHE A 202 6.65 16.48 -4.33
C PHE A 202 6.15 15.65 -5.52
#